data_AF-A0AAD9YSL0-F1
#
_entry.id   AF-A0AAD9YSL0-F1
#
_cell.length_a   1.000
_cell.length_b   1.000
_cell.length_c   1.000
_cell.angle_alpha   90.00
_cell.angle_beta   90.00
_cell.angle_gamma   90.00
#
_symmetry.space_group_name_H-M   'P 1'
#
loop_
_entity.id
_entity.type
_entity.pdbx_description
1 polymer ?
#
loop_
_entity_poly.entity_id
_entity_poly.type
_entity_poly.pdbx_seq_one_letter_code
_entity_poly.pdbx_strand_id
1 'polypeptide(L)' 'MQFKTVATAFFASLVAAQDLSELPDCAEPCFVDNFPISGCASQTDFACICASSAYNSAVTTCVLGACETADV' A
#
# COMPACT_ATOMS: atom_id res chain seq x y z
N MET A 1 5.69 -43.66 -19.19
CA MET A 1 6.43 -42.64 -18.41
C MET A 1 5.51 -41.44 -18.28
N GLN A 2 5.17 -41.09 -17.04
CA GLN A 2 4.13 -40.13 -16.68
C GLN A 2 4.60 -38.71 -17.02
N PHE A 3 3.86 -38.01 -17.89
CA PHE A 3 4.05 -36.58 -18.09
C PHE A 3 3.59 -35.88 -16.81
N LYS A 4 4.56 -35.54 -15.97
CA LYS A 4 4.37 -34.73 -14.77
C LYS A 4 4.05 -33.29 -15.19
N THR A 5 2.79 -33.03 -15.50
CA THR A 5 2.29 -31.67 -15.70
C THR A 5 2.13 -31.02 -14.33
N VAL A 6 3.20 -30.41 -13.83
CA VAL A 6 3.11 -29.52 -12.67
C VAL A 6 2.45 -28.23 -13.17
N ALA A 7 1.14 -28.15 -13.01
CA ALA A 7 0.40 -26.91 -13.20
C ALA A 7 0.77 -25.95 -12.05
N THR A 8 1.81 -25.15 -12.25
CA THR A 8 2.11 -24.01 -11.39
C THR A 8 0.99 -22.98 -11.57
N ALA A 9 0.03 -22.97 -10.65
CA ALA A 9 -0.98 -21.94 -10.55
C ALA A 9 -0.27 -20.59 -10.32
N PHE A 10 -0.29 -19.74 -11.33
CA PHE A 10 0.20 -18.37 -11.27
C PHE A 10 -0.82 -17.58 -10.45
N PHE A 11 -0.52 -17.34 -9.17
CA PHE A 11 -1.26 -16.37 -8.38
C PHE A 11 -0.88 -14.99 -8.92
N ALA A 12 -1.59 -14.53 -9.94
CA ALA A 12 -1.59 -13.13 -10.31
C ALA A 12 -2.11 -12.37 -9.09
N SER A 13 -1.21 -11.69 -8.38
CA SER A 13 -1.56 -10.79 -7.29
C SER A 13 -2.53 -9.76 -7.86
N LEU A 14 -3.79 -9.83 -7.43
CA LEU A 14 -4.75 -8.75 -7.64
C LEU A 14 -4.21 -7.55 -6.87
N VAL A 15 -3.38 -6.74 -7.51
CA VAL A 15 -3.28 -5.34 -7.12
C VAL A 15 -4.62 -4.75 -7.53
N ALA A 16 -5.61 -4.87 -6.65
CA ALA A 16 -6.76 -3.99 -6.72
C ALA A 16 -6.14 -2.60 -6.85
N ALA A 17 -6.46 -1.89 -7.93
CA ALA A 17 -5.97 -0.55 -8.17
C ALA A 17 -6.10 0.22 -6.84
N GLN A 18 -4.98 0.54 -6.21
CA GLN A 18 -4.98 1.32 -4.98
C GLN A 18 -5.31 2.73 -5.43
N ASP A 19 -6.61 2.96 -5.61
CA ASP A 19 -7.15 4.24 -5.99
C ASP A 19 -7.13 5.11 -4.75
N LEU A 20 -6.21 6.07 -4.73
CA LEU A 20 -6.07 7.02 -3.63
C LEU A 20 -7.19 8.06 -3.64
N SER A 21 -8.08 8.06 -4.64
CA SER A 21 -9.18 9.04 -4.73
C SER A 21 -10.30 8.75 -3.73
N GLU A 22 -10.34 7.54 -3.17
CA GLU A 22 -11.24 7.18 -2.06
C GLU A 22 -10.64 7.47 -0.68
N LEU A 23 -9.41 7.99 -0.63
CA LEU A 23 -8.78 8.34 0.64
C LEU A 23 -9.46 9.59 1.24
N PRO A 24 -9.83 9.59 2.53
CA PRO A 24 -10.42 10.77 3.15
C PRO A 24 -9.42 11.93 3.20
N ASP A 25 -9.93 13.17 3.14
CA ASP A 25 -9.12 14.40 3.15
C ASP A 25 -8.16 14.46 4.36
N CYS A 26 -8.53 13.83 5.49
CA CYS A 26 -7.70 13.77 6.69
C CYS A 26 -6.44 12.88 6.53
N ALA A 27 -6.47 11.91 5.62
CA ALA A 27 -5.40 10.92 5.43
C ALA A 27 -4.46 11.26 4.25
N GLU A 28 -4.88 12.11 3.31
CA GLU A 28 -4.03 12.60 2.22
C GLU A 28 -2.66 13.15 2.70
N PRO A 29 -2.59 14.09 3.66
CA PRO A 29 -1.30 14.61 4.11
C PRO A 29 -0.44 13.52 4.77
N CYS A 30 -1.06 12.55 5.45
CA CYS A 30 -0.34 11.43 6.04
C CYS A 30 0.38 10.59 4.98
N PHE A 31 -0.23 10.36 3.82
CA PHE A 31 0.39 9.61 2.72
C PHE A 31 1.53 10.39 2.06
N VAL A 32 1.32 11.67 1.77
CA VAL A 32 2.27 12.52 1.03
C VAL A 32 3.47 12.90 1.91
N ASP A 33 3.24 13.35 3.14
CA ASP A 33 4.31 13.87 4.01
C ASP A 33 5.24 12.77 4.52
N ASN A 34 4.72 11.55 4.68
CA ASN A 34 5.53 10.40 5.08
C ASN A 34 6.21 9.70 3.89
N PHE A 35 5.89 10.03 2.64
CA PHE A 35 6.44 9.36 1.46
C PHE A 35 7.98 9.26 1.45
N PRO A 36 8.75 10.28 1.87
CA PRO A 36 10.21 10.18 1.91
C PRO A 36 10.75 9.02 2.79
N ILE A 37 9.99 8.57 3.79
CA ILE A 37 10.35 7.43 4.65
C ILE A 37 10.25 6.10 3.90
N SER A 38 9.44 6.02 2.84
CA SER A 38 9.26 4.79 2.06
C SER A 38 10.53 4.31 1.38
N GLY A 39 11.42 5.24 0.99
CA GLY A 39 12.59 4.94 0.16
C GLY A 39 12.26 4.63 -1.31
N CYS A 40 10.99 4.78 -1.71
CA CYS A 40 10.52 4.48 -3.06
C CYS A 40 10.77 5.63 -4.02
N ALA A 41 10.91 5.30 -5.31
CA ALA A 41 11.23 6.29 -6.34
C ALA A 41 10.03 7.15 -6.76
N SER A 42 8.80 6.65 -6.56
CA SER A 42 7.56 7.32 -6.95
C SER A 42 6.45 7.06 -5.93
N GLN A 43 5.57 8.05 -5.72
CA GLN A 43 4.36 7.92 -4.90
C GLN A 43 3.34 6.94 -5.48
N THR A 44 3.50 6.57 -6.76
CA THR A 44 2.66 5.57 -7.44
C THR A 44 3.30 4.19 -7.49
N ASP A 45 4.50 4.01 -6.91
CA ASP A 45 5.14 2.70 -6.77
C ASP A 45 4.54 1.96 -5.56
N PHE A 46 3.26 1.60 -5.67
CA PHE A 46 2.52 0.95 -4.59
C PHE A 46 3.16 -0.36 -4.12
N ALA A 47 3.82 -1.09 -5.03
CA ALA A 47 4.52 -2.32 -4.69
C ALA A 47 5.70 -2.03 -3.73
N CYS A 48 6.51 -1.01 -4.03
CA CYS A 48 7.57 -0.56 -3.13
C CYS A 48 7.01 0.00 -1.83
N ILE A 49 6.00 0.88 -1.91
CA ILE A 49 5.41 1.56 -0.76
C ILE A 49 4.82 0.55 0.22
N CYS A 50 4.03 -0.41 -0.27
CA CYS A 50 3.45 -1.47 0.55
C CYS A 50 4.51 -2.37 1.20
N ALA A 51 5.69 -2.53 0.57
CA ALA A 51 6.79 -3.30 1.14
C ALA A 51 7.53 -2.54 2.25
N SER A 52 7.36 -1.22 2.37
CA SER A 52 8.02 -0.39 3.37
C SER A 52 7.25 -0.39 4.69
N SER A 53 7.66 -1.26 5.62
CA SER A 53 7.09 -1.31 6.99
C SER A 53 7.23 0.00 7.76
N ALA A 54 8.31 0.76 7.52
CA ALA A 54 8.54 2.06 8.14
C ALA A 54 7.50 3.09 7.68
N TYR A 55 7.26 3.16 6.36
CA TYR A 55 6.22 4.01 5.79
C TYR A 55 4.84 3.63 6.31
N ASN A 56 4.47 2.35 6.22
CA ASN A 56 3.16 1.87 6.67
C ASN A 56 2.90 2.22 8.14
N SER A 57 3.91 2.08 9.01
CA SER A 57 3.80 2.42 10.43
C SER A 57 3.64 3.92 10.67
N ALA A 58 4.38 4.75 9.92
CA ALA A 58 4.31 6.20 10.03
C ALA A 58 2.96 6.73 9.55
N VAL A 59 2.47 6.26 8.39
CA VAL A 59 1.15 6.61 7.86
C VAL A 59 0.05 6.17 8.80
N THR A 60 0.08 4.93 9.30
CA THR A 60 -0.93 4.43 10.25
C THR A 60 -0.98 5.30 11.51
N THR A 61 0.17 5.65 12.07
CA THR A 61 0.23 6.52 13.27
C THR A 61 -0.31 7.91 12.99
N CYS A 62 0.00 8.48 11.84
CA CYS A 62 -0.51 9.78 11.42
C CYS A 62 -2.04 9.75 11.25
N VAL A 63 -2.56 8.76 10.52
CA VAL A 63 -4.00 8.61 10.24
C VAL A 63 -4.79 8.43 11.54
N LEU A 64 -4.32 7.60 12.47
CA LEU A 64 -4.97 7.41 13.78
C LEU A 64 -4.99 8.68 14.65
N GLY A 65 -4.12 9.66 14.39
CA GLY A 65 -4.10 10.94 15.09
C GLY A 65 -4.82 12.07 14.36
N ALA A 66 -4.97 11.97 13.04
CA ALA A 66 -5.52 13.01 12.18
C ALA A 66 -6.98 12.75 11.75
N CYS A 67 -7.39 11.49 11.69
CA CYS A 67 -8.71 11.04 11.24
C CYS A 67 -9.53 10.49 12.41
N GLU A 68 -10.85 10.65 12.38
CA GLU A 68 -11.73 9.99 13.34
C GLU A 68 -11.91 8.51 12.95
N THR A 69 -12.30 7.65 13.89
CA THR A 69 -12.43 6.19 13.65
C THR A 69 -13.46 5.81 12.59
N ALA A 70 -14.30 6.75 12.13
CA ALA A 70 -15.24 6.54 11.04
C ALA A 70 -14.54 6.57 9.65
N ASP A 71 -13.30 7.06 9.59
CA ASP A 71 -12.54 7.30 8.36
C ASP A 71 -11.39 6.29 8.16
N VAL A 72 -11.27 5.28 9.03
CA VAL A 72 -10.17 4.27 9.06
C VAL A 72 -10.70 2.84 9.04
#